data_AF-A0A3B0YHX6-F1
#
_entry.id   AF-A0A3B0YHX6-F1
#
_cell.length_a   1.000
_cell.length_b   1.000
_cell.length_c   1.000
_cell.angle_alpha   90.00
_cell.angle_beta   90.00
_cell.angle_gamma   90.00
#
_symmetry.space_group_name_H-M   'P 1'
#
loop_
_entity.id
_entity.type
_entity.pdbx_description
1 polymer ?
#
loop_
_entity_poly.entity_id
_entity_poly.type
_entity_poly.pdbx_seq_one_letter_code
_entity_poly.pdbx_strand_id
1 'polypeptide(L)'
;MGYAHYLTMARHKEFDETEALEAAMHTFWSKGYEGTSLHDLESSTGLTRTSIYNAFGNKRQLFNQAITHYHRTVLADLMETLDKAHTIQEGVKKFLNGIVDLHFREDTPGGCLVVLSV
;
A
#
# COMPACT_ATOMS: atom_id res chain seq x y z
N MET A 1 43.54 22.93 -3.29
CA MET A 1 42.86 23.14 -2.00
C MET A 1 41.39 23.45 -2.25
N GLY A 2 40.47 22.56 -1.86
CA GLY A 2 39.30 23.05 -1.09
C GLY A 2 37.86 22.73 -1.52
N TYR A 3 37.53 22.37 -2.77
CA TYR A 3 36.10 22.35 -3.17
C TYR A 3 35.48 20.97 -3.47
N ALA A 4 36.28 19.92 -3.69
CA ALA A 4 35.76 18.61 -4.11
C ALA A 4 35.21 17.74 -2.97
N HIS A 5 35.35 18.16 -1.70
CA HIS A 5 34.96 17.35 -0.54
C HIS A 5 33.57 17.70 0.03
N TYR A 6 32.89 18.73 -0.50
CA TYR A 6 31.55 19.13 -0.04
C TYR A 6 30.39 18.55 -0.86
N LEU A 7 30.66 17.95 -2.04
CA LEU A 7 29.62 17.30 -2.85
C LEU A 7 29.31 15.86 -2.40
N THR A 8 30.05 15.33 -1.42
CA THR A 8 29.92 13.97 -0.90
C THR A 8 28.97 13.83 0.30
N MET A 9 28.23 14.89 0.66
CA MET A 9 27.36 14.93 1.85
C MET A 9 25.85 14.84 1.56
N ALA A 10 25.44 14.52 0.33
CA ALA A 10 24.05 14.20 0.02
C ALA A 10 23.91 12.72 -0.41
N ARG A 11 24.44 11.80 0.41
CA ARG A 11 24.04 10.40 0.29
C ARG A 11 22.63 10.29 0.87
N HIS A 12 21.61 10.56 0.06
CA HIS A 12 20.24 10.18 0.40
C HIS A 12 20.28 8.71 0.84
N LYS A 13 19.79 8.45 2.05
CA LYS A 13 19.58 7.08 2.49
C LYS A 13 18.57 6.50 1.49
N GLU A 14 19.01 5.56 0.65
CA GLU A 14 18.10 4.80 -0.19
C GLU A 14 17.10 4.12 0.76
N PHE A 15 15.81 4.32 0.49
CA PHE A 15 14.73 3.70 1.23
C PHE A 15 14.17 2.55 0.39
N ASP A 16 13.51 1.60 1.04
CA ASP A 16 12.80 0.54 0.32
C ASP A 16 11.46 1.08 -0.19
N GLU A 17 11.33 1.20 -1.51
CA GLU A 17 10.09 1.68 -2.14
C GLU A 17 8.89 0.77 -1.86
N THR A 18 9.11 -0.53 -1.65
CA THR A 18 8.05 -1.50 -1.34
C THR A 18 7.53 -1.28 0.06
N GLU A 19 8.41 -1.16 1.05
CA GLU A 19 8.02 -0.88 2.45
C GLU A 19 7.28 0.46 2.55
N ALA A 20 7.77 1.49 1.84
CA ALA A 20 7.10 2.79 1.79
C ALA A 20 5.72 2.71 1.10
N LEU A 21 5.59 1.93 0.04
CA LEU A 21 4.31 1.73 -0.66
C LEU A 21 3.30 0.96 0.21
N GLU A 22 3.76 -0.05 0.95
CA GLU A 22 2.94 -0.82 1.89
C GLU A 22 2.44 0.08 3.04
N ALA A 23 3.32 0.89 3.64
CA ALA A 23 2.93 1.85 4.67
C ALA A 23 1.91 2.89 4.15
N ALA A 24 2.13 3.41 2.93
CA ALA A 24 1.18 4.30 2.28
C ALA A 24 -0.17 3.61 2.02
N MET A 25 -0.16 2.36 1.54
CA MET A 25 -1.37 1.56 1.33
C MET A 25 -2.18 1.41 2.62
N HIS A 26 -1.56 1.05 3.74
CA HIS A 26 -2.26 0.94 5.02
C HIS A 26 -2.84 2.28 5.50
N THR A 27 -2.14 3.38 5.24
CA THR A 27 -2.63 4.73 5.57
C THR A 27 -3.90 5.05 4.78
N PHE A 28 -3.88 4.83 3.46
CA PHE A 28 -5.06 4.99 2.62
C PHE A 28 -6.20 4.04 3.00
N TRP A 29 -5.88 2.82 3.42
CA TRP A 29 -6.89 1.84 3.83
C TRP A 29 -7.61 2.28 5.10
N SER A 30 -6.87 2.83 6.06
CA SER A 30 -7.45 3.31 7.31
C SER A 30 -8.24 4.61 7.15
N LYS A 31 -7.77 5.55 6.33
CA LYS A 31 -8.30 6.94 6.28
C LYS A 31 -9.06 7.30 4.99
N GLY A 32 -9.03 6.41 4.00
CA GLY A 32 -9.49 6.69 2.64
C GLY A 32 -8.59 7.65 1.86
N TYR A 33 -8.88 7.84 0.58
CA TYR A 33 -8.05 8.71 -0.27
C TYR A 33 -8.14 10.17 0.18
N GLU A 34 -9.35 10.72 0.31
CA GLU A 34 -9.54 12.13 0.67
C GLU A 34 -9.10 12.42 2.11
N GLY A 35 -9.36 11.51 3.05
CA GLY A 35 -8.98 11.65 4.46
C GLY A 35 -7.48 11.51 4.75
N THR A 36 -6.69 11.02 3.79
CA THR A 36 -5.22 10.90 3.94
C THR A 36 -4.52 12.19 3.56
N SER A 37 -3.88 12.88 4.50
CA SER A 37 -3.05 14.04 4.21
C SER A 37 -1.63 13.64 3.77
N LEU A 38 -0.87 14.59 3.20
CA LEU A 38 0.56 14.33 2.93
C LEU A 38 1.38 14.18 4.20
N HIS A 39 0.98 14.85 5.28
CA HIS A 39 1.63 14.70 6.58
C HIS A 39 1.44 13.28 7.15
N ASP A 40 0.26 12.68 6.94
CA ASP A 40 0.02 11.28 7.31
C ASP A 40 0.95 10.34 6.54
N LEU A 41 1.14 10.58 5.24
CA LEU A 41 2.03 9.79 4.39
C LEU A 41 3.49 9.97 4.78
N GLU A 42 3.94 11.20 5.07
CA GLU A 42 5.29 11.44 5.59
C GLU A 42 5.52 10.68 6.91
N SER A 43 4.52 10.71 7.80
CA SER A 43 4.59 10.06 9.11
C SER A 43 4.60 8.54 9.01
N SER A 44 3.79 7.96 8.12
CA SER A 44 3.70 6.50 7.99
C SER A 44 4.86 5.90 7.21
N THR A 45 5.34 6.58 6.16
CA THR A 45 6.45 6.09 5.32
C THR A 45 7.83 6.47 5.86
N GLY A 46 7.92 7.45 6.77
CA GLY A 46 9.18 8.02 7.24
C GLY A 46 9.91 8.87 6.18
N LEU A 47 9.24 9.18 5.07
CA LEU A 47 9.80 9.94 3.96
C LEU A 47 9.35 11.40 4.01
N THR A 48 10.14 12.29 3.39
CA THR A 48 9.69 13.66 3.15
C THR A 48 8.74 13.70 1.94
N ARG A 49 7.86 14.71 1.87
CA ARG A 49 6.98 14.95 0.71
C ARG A 49 7.74 14.97 -0.61
N THR A 50 8.94 15.56 -0.64
CA THR A 50 9.79 15.58 -1.83
C THR A 50 10.23 14.18 -2.24
N SER A 51 10.66 13.36 -1.28
CA SER A 51 11.06 11.97 -1.53
C SER A 51 9.88 11.12 -2.03
N ILE A 52 8.71 11.27 -1.39
CA ILE A 52 7.47 10.61 -1.82
C ILE A 52 7.15 10.99 -3.27
N TYR A 53 7.22 12.28 -3.59
CA TYR A 53 6.88 12.74 -4.93
C TYR A 53 7.89 12.34 -6.02
N ASN A 54 9.16 12.27 -5.66
CA ASN A 54 10.19 11.81 -6.58
C ASN A 54 10.05 10.33 -6.91
N ALA A 55 9.67 9.49 -5.94
CA ALA A 55 9.53 8.05 -6.15
C ALA A 55 8.17 7.65 -6.72
N PHE A 56 7.08 8.22 -6.20
CA PHE A 56 5.72 7.75 -6.48
C PHE A 56 4.89 8.72 -7.32
N GLY A 57 5.43 9.89 -7.67
CA GLY A 57 4.68 10.96 -8.32
C GLY A 57 3.74 11.67 -7.33
N ASN A 58 2.58 12.10 -7.76
CA ASN A 58 1.64 12.78 -6.85
C ASN A 58 0.82 11.81 -5.97
N LYS A 59 0.07 12.35 -4.99
CA LYS A 59 -0.80 11.57 -4.09
C LYS A 59 -1.72 10.59 -4.84
N ARG A 60 -2.28 11.00 -5.99
CA ARG A 60 -3.16 10.13 -6.80
C ARG A 60 -2.40 8.98 -7.45
N GLN A 61 -1.19 9.23 -7.95
CA GLN A 61 -0.33 8.18 -8.51
C GLN A 61 0.11 7.19 -7.43
N LEU A 62 0.51 7.69 -6.26
CA LEU A 62 0.82 6.84 -5.10
C LEU A 62 -0.39 5.99 -4.69
N PHE A 63 -1.59 6.59 -4.63
CA PHE A 63 -2.82 5.86 -4.31
C PHE A 63 -3.14 4.76 -5.33
N ASN A 64 -3.00 5.02 -6.63
CA ASN A 64 -3.20 3.99 -7.66
C ASN A 64 -2.20 2.83 -7.54
N GLN A 65 -0.96 3.16 -7.20
CA GLN A 65 0.07 2.15 -6.93
C GLN A 65 -0.27 1.34 -5.68
N ALA A 66 -0.75 1.98 -4.61
CA ALA A 66 -1.21 1.31 -3.40
C ALA A 66 -2.38 0.36 -3.66
N ILE A 67 -3.37 0.76 -4.49
CA ILE A 67 -4.45 -0.15 -4.93
C ILE A 67 -3.88 -1.35 -5.69
N THR A 68 -2.95 -1.10 -6.62
CA THR A 68 -2.32 -2.18 -7.39
C THR A 68 -1.55 -3.13 -6.48
N HIS A 69 -0.86 -2.59 -5.47
CA HIS A 69 -0.15 -3.37 -4.47
C HIS A 69 -1.13 -4.21 -3.64
N TYR A 70 -2.20 -3.60 -3.11
CA TYR A 70 -3.29 -4.27 -2.40
C TYR A 70 -3.87 -5.46 -3.19
N HIS A 71 -4.13 -5.27 -4.49
CA HIS A 71 -4.62 -6.37 -5.34
C HIS A 71 -3.62 -7.53 -5.43
N ARG A 72 -2.32 -7.24 -5.46
CA ARG A 72 -1.26 -8.25 -5.62
C ARG A 72 -0.88 -8.95 -4.33
N THR A 73 -0.99 -8.27 -3.18
CA THR A 73 -0.50 -8.81 -1.90
C THR A 73 -1.62 -9.26 -0.98
N VAL A 74 -2.78 -8.58 -1.02
CA VAL A 74 -3.90 -8.88 -0.11
C VAL A 74 -4.96 -9.73 -0.80
N LEU A 75 -5.31 -9.39 -2.04
CA LEU A 75 -6.40 -10.09 -2.76
C LEU A 75 -5.93 -11.26 -3.62
N ALA A 76 -4.64 -11.40 -3.91
CA ALA A 76 -4.14 -12.43 -4.82
C ALA A 76 -4.47 -13.85 -4.33
N ASP A 77 -4.18 -14.17 -3.07
CA ASP A 77 -4.47 -15.48 -2.47
C ASP A 77 -5.97 -15.78 -2.49
N LEU A 78 -6.78 -14.77 -2.21
CA LEU A 78 -8.24 -14.82 -2.25
C LEU A 78 -8.73 -15.18 -3.66
N MET A 79 -8.25 -14.48 -4.68
CA MET A 79 -8.60 -14.77 -6.07
C MET A 79 -8.13 -16.17 -6.50
N GLU A 80 -6.96 -16.60 -6.04
CA GLU A 80 -6.43 -17.93 -6.34
C GLU A 80 -7.33 -19.06 -5.80
N THR A 81 -8.08 -18.83 -4.71
CA THR A 81 -9.04 -19.82 -4.22
C THR A 81 -10.17 -20.13 -5.20
N LEU A 82 -10.52 -19.18 -6.07
CA LEU A 82 -11.53 -19.38 -7.11
C LEU A 82 -10.95 -20.24 -8.25
N ASP A 83 -9.73 -19.94 -8.68
CA ASP A 83 -9.08 -20.62 -9.81
C ASP A 83 -8.72 -22.07 -9.48
N LYS A 84 -8.37 -22.36 -8.22
CA LYS A 84 -7.97 -23.70 -7.77
C LYS A 84 -9.13 -24.57 -7.29
N ALA A 85 -10.35 -24.06 -7.22
CA ALA A 85 -11.49 -24.82 -6.69
C ALA A 85 -11.94 -25.93 -7.63
N HIS A 86 -12.30 -27.09 -7.07
CA HIS A 86 -12.82 -28.21 -7.86
C HIS A 86 -14.24 -27.96 -8.38
N THR A 87 -15.01 -27.13 -7.67
CA THR A 87 -16.37 -26.71 -8.07
C THR A 87 -16.57 -25.22 -7.83
N ILE A 88 -17.47 -24.61 -8.60
CA ILE A 88 -17.83 -23.19 -8.44
C ILE A 88 -18.35 -22.91 -7.03
N GLN A 89 -19.21 -23.79 -6.50
CA GLN A 89 -19.79 -23.61 -5.16
C GLN A 89 -18.72 -23.61 -4.07
N GLU A 90 -17.73 -24.50 -4.16
CA GLU A 90 -16.60 -24.54 -3.24
C GLU A 90 -15.75 -23.28 -3.34
N GLY A 91 -15.41 -22.85 -4.56
CA GLY A 91 -14.60 -21.65 -4.80
C GLY A 91 -15.28 -20.41 -4.23
N VAL A 92 -16.56 -20.19 -4.55
CA VAL A 92 -17.33 -19.05 -4.03
C VAL A 92 -17.38 -19.08 -2.51
N LYS A 93 -17.62 -20.25 -1.89
CA LYS A 93 -17.66 -20.37 -0.43
C LYS A 93 -16.31 -20.03 0.21
N LYS A 94 -15.20 -20.55 -0.32
CA LYS A 94 -13.85 -20.27 0.18
C LYS A 94 -13.49 -18.79 0.02
N PHE A 95 -13.78 -18.22 -1.14
CA PHE A 95 -13.56 -16.81 -1.41
C PHE A 95 -14.31 -15.92 -0.42
N LEU A 96 -15.62 -16.13 -0.24
CA LEU A 96 -16.42 -15.32 0.69
C LEU A 96 -15.95 -15.47 2.14
N ASN A 97 -15.58 -16.68 2.57
CA ASN A 97 -15.00 -16.87 3.90
C ASN A 97 -13.65 -16.14 4.05
N GLY A 98 -12.78 -16.22 3.04
CA GLY A 98 -11.51 -15.47 3.07
C GLY A 98 -11.72 -13.95 3.11
N ILE A 99 -12.80 -13.44 2.50
CA ILE A 99 -13.15 -12.01 2.58
C ILE A 99 -13.55 -11.66 4.01
N VAL A 100 -14.36 -12.50 4.66
CA VAL A 100 -14.71 -12.32 6.08
C VAL A 100 -13.44 -12.31 6.92
N ASP A 101 -12.55 -13.29 6.76
CA ASP A 101 -11.30 -13.36 7.52
C ASP A 101 -10.45 -12.10 7.31
N LEU A 102 -10.31 -11.63 6.06
CA LEU A 102 -9.60 -10.40 5.75
C LEU A 102 -10.19 -9.17 6.46
N HIS A 103 -11.52 -9.08 6.54
CA HIS A 103 -12.20 -7.92 7.14
C HIS A 103 -12.05 -7.86 8.67
N PHE A 104 -11.79 -8.99 9.32
CA PHE A 104 -11.71 -9.11 10.77
C PHE A 104 -10.32 -9.48 11.29
N ARG A 105 -9.29 -9.41 10.43
CA ARG A 105 -7.89 -9.55 10.82
C ARG A 105 -7.47 -8.44 11.78
N GLU A 106 -6.69 -8.77 12.80
CA GLU A 106 -6.20 -7.81 13.80
C GLU A 106 -5.01 -6.98 13.29
N ASP A 107 -4.27 -7.50 12.30
CA ASP A 107 -3.05 -6.91 11.74
C ASP A 107 -3.29 -5.95 10.57
N THR A 108 -4.51 -5.90 10.02
CA THR A 108 -4.87 -5.03 8.90
C THR A 108 -6.13 -4.22 9.18
N PRO A 109 -6.27 -2.98 8.66
CA PRO A 109 -7.52 -2.25 8.74
C PRO A 109 -8.67 -3.10 8.17
N GLY A 110 -9.78 -3.19 8.90
CA GLY A 110 -10.94 -3.93 8.44
C GLY A 110 -11.57 -3.30 7.19
N GLY A 111 -12.29 -4.11 6.41
CA GLY A 111 -12.92 -3.63 5.18
C GLY A 111 -12.07 -3.79 3.93
N CYS A 112 -12.59 -3.33 2.80
CA CYS A 112 -11.87 -3.30 1.53
C CYS A 112 -11.33 -1.90 1.27
N LEU A 113 -10.01 -1.78 1.05
CA LEU A 113 -9.36 -0.52 0.66
C LEU A 113 -10.12 0.19 -0.48
N VAL A 114 -10.51 -0.54 -1.52
CA VAL A 114 -11.17 0.04 -2.70
C VAL A 114 -12.53 0.63 -2.34
N VAL A 115 -13.30 -0.02 -1.47
CA VAL A 115 -14.66 0.43 -1.09
C VAL A 115 -14.60 1.57 -0.07
N LEU A 116 -13.68 1.49 0.89
CA LEU A 116 -13.54 2.46 1.97
C LEU A 116 -12.73 3.71 1.57
N SER A 117 -12.16 3.72 0.37
CA SER A 117 -11.34 4.84 -0.11
C SER A 117 -12.10 6.09 -0.55
N VAL A 118 -13.44 6.06 -0.51
CA VAL A 118 -14.35 7.15 -0.91
C VAL A 118 -14.58 8.15 0.22
#